data_AF-A0A955BJW5-F1
#
_entry.id   AF-A0A955BJW5-F1
#
_cell.length_a   1.000
_cell.length_b   1.000
_cell.length_c   1.000
_cell.angle_alpha   90.00
_cell.angle_beta   90.00
_cell.angle_gamma   90.00
#
_symmetry.space_group_name_H-M   'P 1'
#
loop_
_entity.id
_entity.type
_entity.pdbx_description
1 polymer ?
#
loop_
_entity_poly.entity_id
_entity_poly.type
_entity_poly.pdbx_seq_one_letter_code
_entity_poly.pdbx_strand_id
1 'polypeptide(L)'
;MPTRAVRRLQPTEVRRFGSGRDSFATPDLTRIQTEGYDAFLQEESAPEKRKDQGLEGVLREIFPIESYDKQITLDFLKYDLGKPRYTPEECRQLRLTYG
;
A
#
# COMPACT_ATOMS: atom_id res chain seq x y z
N MET A 1 46.85 -20.91 -4.91
CA MET A 1 45.67 -20.12 -4.50
C MET A 1 44.44 -21.01 -4.56
N PRO A 2 43.55 -21.01 -3.56
CA PRO A 2 42.38 -21.90 -3.57
C PRO A 2 41.32 -21.38 -4.55
N THR A 3 41.03 -22.15 -5.60
CA THR A 3 39.98 -21.87 -6.57
C THR A 3 38.61 -22.10 -5.91
N ARG A 4 37.71 -21.10 -5.95
CA ARG A 4 36.35 -21.23 -5.41
C ARG A 4 35.59 -22.30 -6.18
N ALA A 5 35.19 -23.38 -5.51
CA ALA A 5 34.35 -24.41 -6.11
C ALA A 5 32.97 -23.82 -6.45
N VAL A 6 32.67 -23.66 -7.74
CA VAL A 6 31.36 -23.23 -8.21
C VAL A 6 30.40 -24.43 -8.07
N ARG A 7 29.52 -24.39 -7.06
CA ARG A 7 28.61 -25.50 -6.72
C ARG A 7 27.28 -25.49 -7.47
N ARG A 8 27.05 -24.53 -8.37
CA ARG A 8 25.81 -24.42 -9.15
C ARG A 8 26.17 -24.35 -10.63
N LEU A 9 25.65 -25.31 -11.40
CA LEU A 9 25.67 -25.24 -12.85
C LEU A 9 24.77 -24.07 -13.29
N GLN A 10 25.31 -23.15 -14.08
CA GLN A 10 24.51 -22.16 -14.78
C GLN A 10 24.20 -22.74 -16.17
N PRO A 11 22.96 -23.16 -16.44
CA PRO A 11 22.63 -23.71 -17.75
C PRO A 11 22.75 -22.61 -18.81
N THR A 12 23.47 -22.90 -19.90
CA THR A 12 23.56 -21.99 -21.06
C THR A 12 22.27 -21.99 -21.90
N GLU A 13 21.45 -23.04 -21.78
CA GLU A 13 20.24 -23.25 -22.58
C GLU A 13 19.05 -23.59 -21.68
N VAL A 14 17.91 -22.93 -21.91
CA VAL A 14 16.63 -23.22 -21.23
C VAL A 14 15.68 -23.87 -22.23
N ARG A 15 15.37 -25.15 -22.03
CA ARG A 15 14.40 -25.89 -22.86
C ARG A 15 13.02 -25.86 -22.20
N ARG A 16 12.01 -25.39 -22.94
CA ARG A 16 10.60 -25.37 -22.51
C ARG A 16 9.83 -26.45 -23.28
N PHE A 17 9.11 -27.30 -22.56
CA PHE A 17 8.29 -28.38 -23.13
C PHE A 17 6.80 -28.06 -22.88
N GLY A 18 5.93 -28.28 -23.87
CA GLY A 18 4.49 -28.00 -23.77
C GLY A 18 3.88 -27.59 -25.11
N SER A 19 2.56 -27.71 -25.24
CA SER A 19 1.82 -27.48 -26.51
C SER A 19 1.63 -26.01 -26.90
N GLY A 20 2.22 -25.07 -26.15
CA GLY A 20 2.25 -23.65 -26.52
C GLY A 20 0.89 -22.96 -26.55
N ARG A 21 -0.13 -23.49 -25.84
CA ARG A 21 -1.37 -22.74 -25.65
C ARG A 21 -1.05 -21.44 -24.94
N ASP A 22 -1.50 -20.32 -25.50
CA ASP A 22 -1.32 -18.99 -24.92
C ASP A 22 -1.86 -18.98 -23.49
N SER A 23 -0.93 -18.96 -22.53
CA SER A 23 -1.23 -18.63 -21.15
C SER A 23 -1.50 -17.13 -21.11
N PHE A 24 -2.63 -16.72 -20.53
CA PHE A 24 -2.86 -15.32 -20.19
C PHE A 24 -1.62 -14.76 -19.48
N ALA A 25 -1.25 -13.52 -19.80
CA ALA A 25 -0.13 -12.87 -19.15
C ALA A 25 -0.36 -12.86 -17.63
N THR A 26 0.68 -13.21 -16.87
CA THR A 26 0.62 -13.15 -15.41
C THR A 26 0.28 -11.72 -14.99
N PRO A 27 -0.81 -11.49 -14.26
CA PRO A 27 -1.14 -10.16 -13.79
C PRO A 27 -0.12 -9.70 -12.73
N ASP A 28 -0.15 -8.41 -12.40
CA ASP A 28 0.57 -7.93 -11.23
C ASP A 28 0.02 -8.59 -9.96
N LEU A 29 0.88 -9.36 -9.30
CA LEU A 29 0.56 -10.14 -8.11
C LEU A 29 0.36 -9.27 -6.86
N THR A 30 0.82 -8.02 -6.90
CA THR A 30 0.71 -7.05 -5.79
C THR A 30 -0.40 -6.04 -5.98
N ARG A 31 -1.05 -6.05 -7.16
CA ARG A 31 -2.09 -5.10 -7.54
C ARG A 31 -3.19 -4.90 -6.48
N ILE A 32 -3.68 -5.99 -5.91
CA ILE A 32 -4.77 -5.94 -4.91
C ILE A 32 -4.32 -5.16 -3.66
N GLN A 33 -3.06 -5.30 -3.27
CA GLN A 33 -2.51 -4.67 -2.08
C GLN A 33 -2.26 -3.17 -2.31
N THR A 34 -1.66 -2.83 -3.46
CA THR A 34 -1.38 -1.43 -3.82
C THR A 34 -2.68 -0.66 -4.09
N GLU A 35 -3.55 -1.16 -4.96
CA GLU A 35 -4.82 -0.50 -5.28
C GLU A 35 -5.74 -0.42 -4.06
N GLY A 36 -5.73 -1.44 -3.19
CA GLY A 36 -6.52 -1.43 -1.96
C GLY A 36 -6.08 -0.34 -0.98
N TYR A 37 -4.77 -0.17 -0.80
CA TYR A 37 -4.23 0.87 0.09
C TYR A 37 -4.43 2.28 -0.48
N ASP A 38 -4.22 2.45 -1.79
CA ASP A 38 -4.47 3.72 -2.49
C ASP A 38 -5.94 4.14 -2.40
N ALA A 39 -6.85 3.17 -2.59
CA ALA A 39 -8.29 3.41 -2.47
C ALA A 39 -8.75 3.70 -1.03
N PHE A 40 -8.01 3.19 -0.03
CA PHE A 40 -8.26 3.46 1.38
C PHE A 40 -7.81 4.86 1.79
N LEU A 41 -6.60 5.27 1.39
CA LEU A 41 -6.00 6.55 1.76
C LEU A 41 -6.45 7.73 0.91
N GLN A 42 -6.76 7.54 -0.38
CA GLN A 42 -7.14 8.62 -1.30
C GLN A 42 -6.16 9.82 -1.31
N GLU A 43 -4.87 9.57 -1.13
CA GLU A 43 -3.83 10.61 -0.93
C GLU A 43 -3.74 11.59 -2.10
N GLU A 44 -3.79 11.08 -3.34
CA GLU A 44 -3.69 11.86 -4.58
C GLU A 44 -4.94 12.73 -4.86
N SER A 45 -6.04 12.51 -4.12
CA SER A 45 -7.30 13.24 -4.32
C SER A 45 -7.41 14.42 -3.37
N ALA A 46 -7.70 15.60 -3.93
CA ALA A 46 -8.02 16.78 -3.13
C ALA A 46 -9.18 16.48 -2.16
N PRO A 47 -9.16 17.01 -0.92
CA PRO A 47 -10.15 16.68 0.11
C PRO A 47 -11.61 16.77 -0.36
N GLU A 48 -11.94 17.78 -1.17
CA GLU A 48 -13.31 18.01 -1.68
C GLU A 48 -13.76 16.99 -2.74
N LYS A 49 -12.81 16.29 -3.37
CA LYS A 49 -13.07 15.29 -4.43
C LYS A 49 -12.96 13.85 -3.92
N ARG A 50 -12.66 13.66 -2.63
CA ARG A 50 -12.57 12.34 -2.03
C ARG A 50 -13.94 11.67 -1.99
N LYS A 51 -13.95 10.38 -2.28
CA LYS A 51 -15.15 9.54 -2.20
C LYS A 51 -15.40 9.16 -0.75
N ASP A 52 -16.67 8.94 -0.42
CA ASP A 52 -17.10 8.46 0.89
C ASP A 52 -16.78 6.96 1.06
N GLN A 53 -15.49 6.64 1.17
CA GLN A 53 -14.95 5.29 1.30
C GLN A 53 -13.60 5.32 2.02
N GLY A 54 -13.15 4.17 2.52
CA GLY A 54 -11.84 4.05 3.17
C GLY A 54 -11.74 4.95 4.41
N LEU A 55 -10.62 5.67 4.54
CA LEU A 55 -10.38 6.55 5.68
C LEU A 55 -11.40 7.71 5.77
N GLU A 56 -11.73 8.33 4.64
CA GLU A 56 -12.71 9.42 4.56
C GLU A 56 -14.09 8.97 5.07
N GLY A 57 -14.56 7.81 4.59
CA GLY A 57 -15.88 7.30 4.98
C GLY A 57 -15.95 6.89 6.45
N VAL A 58 -14.89 6.26 6.96
CA VAL A 58 -14.79 5.94 8.38
C VAL A 58 -14.83 7.23 9.22
N LEU A 59 -14.06 8.26 8.87
CA LEU A 59 -14.10 9.51 9.62
C LEU A 59 -15.47 10.18 9.58
N ARG A 60 -16.15 10.20 8.42
CA ARG A 60 -17.51 10.75 8.29
C ARG A 60 -18.54 9.98 9.11
N GLU A 61 -18.39 8.67 9.24
CA GLU A 61 -19.29 7.81 10.02
C GLU A 61 -19.13 8.04 11.53
N ILE A 62 -17.90 8.14 12.03
CA ILE A 62 -17.65 8.21 13.48
C ILE A 62 -17.84 9.63 14.03
N PHE A 63 -17.54 10.66 13.23
CA PHE A 63 -17.32 12.00 13.77
C PHE A 63 -18.52 12.82 14.20
N PRO A 64 -19.79 12.62 13.80
CA PRO A 64 -20.86 13.32 14.48
C PRO A 64 -20.99 12.75 15.90
N ILE A 65 -20.19 13.32 16.80
CA ILE A 65 -20.12 12.98 18.21
C ILE A 65 -20.88 14.09 18.93
N GLU A 66 -22.06 13.73 19.42
CA GLU A 66 -22.89 14.62 20.22
C GLU A 66 -22.54 14.47 21.71
N SER A 67 -22.49 15.60 22.42
CA SER A 67 -22.46 15.61 23.88
C SER A 67 -23.74 15.00 24.46
N TYR A 68 -23.67 14.45 25.67
CA TYR A 68 -24.81 13.84 26.36
C TYR A 68 -26.02 14.80 26.50
N ASP A 69 -25.74 16.08 26.66
CA ASP A 69 -26.72 17.16 26.79
C ASP A 69 -27.17 17.76 25.44
N LYS A 70 -26.62 17.26 24.31
CA LYS A 70 -26.88 17.71 22.94
C LYS A 70 -26.59 19.20 22.68
N GLN A 71 -25.77 19.84 23.50
CA GLN A 71 -25.40 21.24 23.31
C GLN A 71 -24.20 21.43 22.39
N ILE A 72 -23.40 20.38 22.20
CA ILE A 72 -22.15 20.42 21.44
C ILE A 72 -22.11 19.21 20.51
N THR A 73 -21.73 19.46 19.25
CA THR A 73 -21.45 18.44 18.25
C THR A 73 -20.06 18.67 17.69
N LEU A 74 -19.26 17.61 17.60
CA LEU A 74 -18.02 17.61 16.84
C LEU A 74 -18.34 17.17 15.41
N ASP A 75 -17.81 17.87 14.40
CA ASP A 75 -18.00 17.51 13.00
C ASP A 75 -16.65 17.34 12.31
N PHE A 76 -16.59 16.38 11.38
CA PHE A 76 -15.43 16.17 10.53
C PHE A 76 -15.49 17.07 9.28
N LEU A 77 -14.41 17.82 9.04
CA LEU A 77 -14.28 18.67 7.86
C LEU A 77 -13.38 18.05 6.78
N LYS A 78 -12.15 17.67 7.16
CA LYS A 78 -11.15 17.07 6.27
C LYS A 78 -10.00 16.45 7.09
N TYR A 79 -9.26 15.53 6.49
CA TYR A 79 -7.95 15.08 6.98
C TYR A 79 -6.84 15.45 5.99
N ASP A 80 -5.63 15.59 6.51
CA ASP A 80 -4.41 15.76 5.73
C ASP A 80 -3.36 14.74 6.18
N LEU A 81 -2.68 14.11 5.23
CA LEU A 81 -1.65 13.12 5.51
C LEU A 81 -0.28 13.81 5.45
N GLY A 82 0.42 13.79 6.58
CA GLY A 82 1.76 14.37 6.67
C GLY A 82 2.79 13.52 5.91
N LYS A 83 3.93 14.14 5.56
CA LYS A 83 5.03 13.42 4.95
C LYS A 83 5.74 12.54 6.00
N PRO A 84 6.15 11.32 5.63
CA PRO A 84 6.97 10.47 6.48
C PRO A 84 8.26 11.17 6.90
N ARG A 85 8.64 10.99 8.17
CA ARG A 85 9.82 11.66 8.75
C ARG A 85 11.15 11.08 8.26
N TYR A 86 11.15 9.81 7.87
CA TYR A 86 12.32 9.04 7.44
C TYR A 86 11.98 8.23 6.19
N THR A 87 12.99 7.83 5.44
CA THR A 87 12.83 6.92 4.31
C THR A 87 12.62 5.47 4.78
N PRO A 88 12.04 4.59 3.93
CA PRO A 88 11.88 3.18 4.27
C PRO A 88 13.19 2.48 4.68
N GLU A 89 14.31 2.81 4.03
CA GLU A 89 15.59 2.17 4.34
C GLU A 89 16.19 2.65 5.66
N GLU A 90 16.04 3.94 5.99
CA GLU A 90 16.42 4.46 7.31
C GLU A 90 15.58 3.82 8.42
N CYS A 91 14.26 3.67 8.22
CA CYS A 91 13.41 2.99 9.19
C CYS A 91 13.84 1.54 9.42
N ARG A 92 14.25 0.81 8.36
CA ARG A 92 14.76 -0.56 8.50
C ARG A 92 16.07 -0.62 9.26
N GLN A 93 17.01 0.30 9.02
CA GLN A 93 18.29 0.36 9.71
C GLN A 93 18.11 0.72 11.19
N LEU A 94 17.24 1.69 11.48
CA LEU A 94 17.01 2.22 12.82
C LEU A 94 15.95 1.43 13.61
N ARG A 95 15.36 0.39 13.03
CA ARG A 95 14.24 -0.40 13.59
C ARG A 95 13.03 0.46 13.98
N LEU A 96 12.72 1.45 13.14
CA LEU A 96 11.56 2.32 13.27
C LEU A 96 10.41 1.82 12.38
N THR A 97 9.19 2.28 12.67
CA THR A 97 8.03 2.06 11.79
C THR A 97 7.97 3.18 10.75
N TYR A 98 7.70 2.83 9.49
CA TYR A 98 7.47 3.79 8.42
C TYR A 98 5.98 4.14 8.37
N GLY A 99 5.69 5.43 8.44
CA GLY A 99 4.34 6.01 8.39
C GLY A 99 4.42 7.52 8.32
#